data_AF-A0A927PWL6-F1
#
_entry.id   AF-A0A927PWL6-F1
#
_cell.length_a   1.000
_cell.length_b   1.000
_cell.length_c   1.000
_cell.angle_alpha   90.00
_cell.angle_beta   90.00
_cell.angle_gamma   90.00
#
_symmetry.space_group_name_H-M   'P 1'
#
loop_
_entity.id
_entity.type
_entity.pdbx_description
1 polymer ?
#
loop_
_entity_poly.entity_id
_entity_poly.type
_entity_poly.pdbx_seq_one_letter_code
_entity_poly.pdbx_strand_id
1 'polypeptide(L)' 'MADDQERIRVSATRARAGSTPGITRYILAISLVAVIVVMAYILLS' A
#
# COMPACT_ATOMS: atom_id res chain seq x y z
N MET A 1 -8.77 29.29 -21.41
CA MET A 1 -8.48 27.85 -21.55
C MET A 1 -7.57 27.41 -20.41
N ALA A 2 -8.11 27.17 -19.20
CA ALA A 2 -7.33 26.76 -18.02
C ALA A 2 -8.01 25.64 -17.20
N ASP A 3 -9.11 25.07 -17.69
CA ASP A 3 -9.95 24.13 -16.93
C ASP A 3 -9.57 22.65 -17.20
N ASP A 4 -9.01 22.36 -18.38
CA ASP A 4 -8.74 20.98 -18.81
C ASP A 4 -7.51 20.35 -18.13
N GLN A 5 -6.52 21.18 -17.76
CA GLN A 5 -5.27 20.69 -17.15
C GLN A 5 -5.47 20.18 -15.71
N GLU A 6 -6.42 20.74 -14.97
CA GLU A 6 -6.72 20.33 -13.61
C GLU A 6 -7.30 18.91 -13.57
N ARG A 7 -8.26 18.61 -14.46
CA ARG A 7 -8.89 17.28 -14.56
C ARG A 7 -7.91 16.15 -14.90
N ILE A 8 -6.92 16.41 -15.75
CA ILE A 8 -5.92 15.41 -16.17
C ILE A 8 -5.00 15.01 -15.02
N ARG A 9 -4.68 15.95 -14.12
CA ARG A 9 -3.81 15.69 -12.96
C ARG A 9 -4.49 14.82 -11.90
N VAL A 10 -5.81 14.99 -11.69
CA VAL A 10 -6.60 14.14 -10.77
C VAL A 10 -6.77 12.72 -11.31
N SER A 11 -6.98 12.57 -12.63
CA SER A 11 -7.13 11.25 -13.26
C SER A 11 -5.81 10.46 -13.30
N ALA A 12 -4.68 11.14 -13.55
CA ALA A 12 -3.34 10.53 -13.52
C ALA A 12 -2.95 10.02 -12.12
N THR A 13 -3.35 10.75 -11.06
CA THR A 13 -3.14 10.34 -9.66
C THR A 13 -3.92 9.06 -9.34
N ARG A 14 -5.15 8.94 -9.83
CA ARG A 14 -5.99 7.76 -9.64
C ARG A 14 -5.50 6.56 -10.47
N ALA A 15 -4.91 6.79 -11.65
CA ALA A 15 -4.42 5.73 -12.54
C ALA A 15 -3.14 5.03 -12.03
N ARG A 16 -2.30 5.70 -11.23
CA ARG A 16 -1.15 5.07 -10.53
C ARG A 16 -1.52 4.46 -9.18
N ALA A 17 -2.67 4.83 -8.63
CA ALA A 17 -3.24 4.17 -7.46
C ALA A 17 -3.98 2.90 -7.92
N GLY A 18 -3.20 1.91 -8.37
CA GLY A 18 -3.70 0.55 -8.62
C GLY A 18 -4.65 0.15 -7.49
N SER A 19 -5.84 -0.26 -7.90
CA SER A 19 -7.14 -0.26 -7.18
C SER A 19 -7.24 -1.08 -5.88
N THR A 20 -6.19 -1.23 -5.08
CA THR A 20 -6.23 -1.92 -3.77
C THR A 20 -5.27 -1.33 -2.71
N PRO A 21 -5.23 0.00 -2.47
CA PRO A 21 -4.39 0.57 -1.42
C PRO A 21 -4.69 0.01 -0.02
N GLY A 22 -5.95 -0.35 0.27
CA GLY A 22 -6.32 -0.97 1.55
C GLY A 22 -5.78 -2.39 1.70
N ILE A 23 -6.12 -3.28 0.75
CA ILE A 23 -5.79 -4.71 0.85
C ILE A 23 -4.29 -4.96 0.87
N THR A 24 -3.53 -4.34 -0.04
CA THR A 24 -2.07 -4.50 -0.07
C THR A 24 -1.44 -4.02 1.23
N ARG A 25 -1.93 -2.91 1.81
CA ARG A 25 -1.44 -2.40 3.09
C ARG A 25 -1.71 -3.37 4.25
N TYR A 26 -2.88 -4.00 4.29
CA TYR A 26 -3.20 -5.00 5.32
C TYR A 26 -2.34 -6.26 5.19
N ILE A 27 -2.16 -6.77 3.98
CA ILE A 27 -1.32 -7.95 3.74
C ILE A 27 0.11 -7.67 4.18
N LEU A 28 0.68 -6.54 3.76
CA LEU A 28 2.04 -6.16 4.15
C LEU A 28 2.19 -6.04 5.67
N ALA A 29 1.24 -5.42 6.35
CA ALA A 29 1.27 -5.28 7.81
C ALA A 29 1.17 -6.64 8.53
N ILE A 30 0.23 -7.51 8.12
CA ILE A 30 0.04 -8.83 8.73
C ILE A 30 1.27 -9.71 8.48
N SER A 31 1.78 -9.74 7.25
CA SER A 31 2.98 -10.51 6.90
C SER A 31 4.20 -10.05 7.67
N LEU A 32 4.39 -8.74 7.84
CA LEU A 32 5.49 -8.19 8.62
C LEU A 32 5.42 -8.66 10.08
N VAL A 33 4.26 -8.53 10.72
CA VAL A 33 4.06 -8.98 12.10
C VAL A 33 4.32 -10.48 12.24
N ALA A 34 3.81 -11.29 11.31
CA ALA A 34 4.04 -12.74 11.32
C ALA A 34 5.53 -13.10 11.26
N VAL A 35 6.30 -12.45 10.37
CA VAL A 35 7.75 -12.68 10.26
C VAL A 35 8.46 -12.30 11.55
N ILE A 36 8.11 -11.16 12.16
CA ILE A 36 8.70 -10.71 13.43
C ILE A 36 8.43 -11.73 14.54
N VAL A 37 7.20 -12.24 14.66
CA VAL A 37 6.83 -13.24 15.67
C VAL A 37 7.61 -14.54 15.47
N VAL A 38 7.74 -15.01 14.23
CA VAL A 38 8.53 -16.23 13.93
C VAL A 38 10.00 -16.02 14.27
N MET A 39 10.60 -14.89 13.89
CA MET A 39 11.98 -14.56 14.22
C MET A 39 12.19 -14.47 15.73
N ALA A 40 11.29 -13.80 16.45
CA ALA A 40 11.34 -13.70 17.89
C ALA A 40 11.23 -15.09 18.55
N TYR A 41 10.35 -15.95 18.06
CA TYR A 41 10.23 -17.33 18.55
C TYR A 41 11.54 -18.09 18.36
N ILE A 42 12.15 -18.06 17.17
CA ILE A 42 13.41 -18.75 16.89
C ILE A 42 14.56 -18.24 17.77
N LEU A 43 14.59 -16.94 18.08
CA LEU A 43 15.67 -16.33 18.87
C LEU A 43 15.50 -16.49 20.39
N LEU A 44 14.25 -16.60 20.88
CA LEU A 44 13.95 -16.75 22.31
C LEU A 44 13.61 -18.19 22.72
N SER A 45 13.45 -19.11 21.76
CA SER A 45 13.41 -20.56 22.00
C SER A 45 14.80 -21.09 22.31
#